data_AF-A0A7W6VFL9-F1
#
_entry.id   AF-A0A7W6VFL9-F1
#
_cell.length_a   1.000
_cell.length_b   1.000
_cell.length_c   1.000
_cell.angle_alpha   90.00
_cell.angle_beta   90.00
_cell.angle_gamma   90.00
#
_symmetry.space_group_name_H-M   'P 1'
#
loop_
_entity.id
_entity.type
_entity.pdbx_description
1 polymer ?
#
loop_
_entity_poly.entity_id
_entity_poly.type
_entity_poly.pdbx_seq_one_letter_code
_entity_poly.pdbx_strand_id
1 'polypeptide(L)'
;MRKPIDYSDAVAKLTMPVMLIYGDADMIRPEHMIDFYHKLGGGLRDAGWMRENMSKNRLAILPDLTHYETFASPLVATVAMTFLDGGGKAPNWAEQVGK
;
A
#
# COMPACT_ATOMS: atom_id res chain seq x y z
N MET A 1 19.69 -25.68 -4.18
CA MET A 1 18.46 -24.97 -3.74
C MET A 1 18.87 -23.62 -3.17
N ARG A 2 18.16 -22.54 -3.52
CA ARG A 2 18.45 -21.19 -3.01
C ARG A 2 17.89 -21.08 -1.59
N LYS A 3 18.61 -20.41 -0.67
CA LYS A 3 18.08 -20.15 0.68
C LYS A 3 16.89 -19.20 0.58
N PRO A 4 15.80 -19.43 1.34
CA PRO A 4 14.74 -18.44 1.49
C PRO A 4 15.33 -17.13 2.01
N ILE A 5 14.90 -16.02 1.41
CA ILE A 5 15.29 -14.68 1.84
C ILE A 5 14.05 -14.03 2.43
N ASP A 6 14.16 -13.56 3.67
CA ASP A 6 13.12 -12.80 4.35
C ASP A 6 13.68 -11.43 4.78
N TYR A 7 13.02 -10.37 4.31
CA TYR A 7 13.35 -8.98 4.65
C TYR A 7 12.29 -8.31 5.53
N SER A 8 11.33 -9.08 6.06
CA SER A 8 10.21 -8.55 6.83
C SER A 8 10.65 -7.70 8.04
N ASP A 9 11.69 -8.13 8.75
CA ASP A 9 12.29 -7.38 9.86
C ASP A 9 12.95 -6.06 9.44
N ALA A 10 13.44 -5.96 8.21
CA ALA A 10 14.01 -4.73 7.67
C ALA A 10 12.90 -3.74 7.30
N VAL A 11 11.79 -4.24 6.74
CA VAL A 11 10.62 -3.42 6.38
C VAL A 11 10.04 -2.71 7.59
N ALA A 12 9.97 -3.38 8.75
CA ALA A 12 9.49 -2.79 10.00
C ALA A 12 10.35 -1.60 10.51
N LYS A 13 11.59 -1.45 10.01
CA LYS A 13 12.52 -0.38 10.41
C LYS A 13 12.47 0.84 9.50
N LEU A 14 11.67 0.81 8.42
CA LEU A 14 11.52 1.93 7.50
C LEU A 14 10.81 3.10 8.18
N THR A 15 11.45 4.27 8.18
CA THR A 15 10.97 5.47 8.90
C THR A 15 10.26 6.49 8.00
N MET A 16 10.54 6.47 6.70
CA MET A 16 9.83 7.27 5.69
C MET A 16 8.43 6.71 5.40
N PRO A 17 7.50 7.49 4.83
CA PRO A 17 6.28 6.94 4.23
C PRO A 17 6.62 5.91 3.14
N VAL A 18 5.90 4.79 3.11
CA VAL A 18 6.07 3.69 2.17
C VAL A 18 4.73 3.38 1.49
N MET A 19 4.79 3.13 0.18
CA MET A 19 3.68 2.59 -0.59
C MET A 19 4.05 1.21 -1.15
N LEU A 20 3.20 0.22 -0.90
CA LEU A 20 3.26 -1.09 -1.52
C LEU A 20 2.23 -1.17 -2.66
N ILE A 21 2.64 -1.65 -3.83
CA ILE A 21 1.77 -1.82 -5.01
C ILE A 21 1.96 -3.25 -5.52
N TYR A 22 0.85 -3.98 -5.64
CA TYR A 22 0.80 -5.36 -6.14
C TYR A 22 -0.32 -5.53 -7.16
N GLY A 23 -0.27 -6.59 -7.96
CA GLY A 23 -1.43 -7.08 -8.71
C GLY A 23 -2.31 -8.02 -7.86
N ASP A 24 -3.60 -8.09 -8.14
CA ASP A 24 -4.54 -9.03 -7.49
C ASP A 24 -4.32 -10.49 -7.92
N ALA A 25 -3.75 -10.71 -9.11
CA ALA A 25 -3.34 -12.00 -9.66
C ALA A 25 -1.80 -12.18 -9.68
N ASP A 26 -1.08 -11.50 -8.78
CA ASP A 26 0.37 -11.60 -8.64
C ASP A 26 0.80 -13.01 -8.14
N MET A 27 2.08 -13.37 -8.37
CA MET A 27 2.68 -14.56 -7.76
C MET A 27 2.88 -14.40 -6.25
N ILE A 28 2.90 -13.17 -5.76
CA ILE A 28 2.94 -12.87 -4.32
C ILE A 28 1.56 -13.18 -3.73
N ARG A 29 1.53 -13.98 -2.67
CA ARG A 29 0.27 -14.33 -2.01
C ARG A 29 -0.27 -13.11 -1.22
N PRO A 30 -1.58 -12.82 -1.26
CA PRO A 30 -2.15 -11.68 -0.54
C PRO A 30 -1.78 -11.63 0.95
N GLU A 31 -1.65 -12.78 1.62
CA GLU A 31 -1.27 -12.84 3.04
C GLU A 31 0.11 -12.20 3.30
N HIS A 32 1.05 -12.34 2.37
CA HIS A 32 2.37 -11.71 2.49
C HIS A 32 2.31 -10.20 2.25
N MET A 33 1.47 -9.76 1.31
CA MET A 33 1.25 -8.32 1.06
C MET A 33 0.70 -7.64 2.32
N ILE A 34 -0.28 -8.28 2.96
CA ILE A 34 -0.91 -7.79 4.19
C ILE A 34 0.07 -7.85 5.37
N ASP A 35 0.85 -8.91 5.53
CA ASP A 35 1.85 -9.00 6.61
C ASP A 35 2.89 -7.87 6.53
N PHE A 36 3.38 -7.56 5.33
CA PHE A 36 4.29 -6.42 5.13
C PHE A 36 3.61 -5.08 5.41
N TYR A 37 2.34 -4.92 5.01
CA TYR A 37 1.59 -3.71 5.31
C TYR A 37 1.34 -3.52 6.83
N HIS A 38 1.05 -4.61 7.55
CA HIS A 38 0.95 -4.62 9.01
C HIS A 38 2.27 -4.22 9.69
N LYS A 39 3.41 -4.71 9.19
CA LYS A 39 4.74 -4.30 9.70
C LYS A 39 5.06 -2.83 9.47
N LEU A 40 4.45 -2.24 8.44
CA LEU A 40 4.46 -0.79 8.21
C LEU A 40 3.39 -0.05 9.04
N GLY A 41 2.68 -0.72 9.96
CA GLY A 41 1.64 -0.12 10.80
C GLY A 41 0.33 0.22 10.07
N GLY A 42 0.16 -0.23 8.83
CA GLY A 42 -1.10 -0.12 8.10
C GLY A 42 -2.04 -1.29 8.44
N GLY A 43 -3.36 -1.11 8.28
CA GLY A 43 -4.34 -2.20 8.40
C GLY A 43 -4.60 -2.74 9.82
N LEU A 44 -3.94 -2.20 10.85
CA LEU A 44 -4.04 -2.71 12.23
C LEU A 44 -5.31 -2.30 12.98
N ARG A 45 -6.00 -1.25 12.52
CA ARG A 45 -7.25 -0.72 13.10
C ARG A 45 -7.96 0.16 12.09
N ASP A 46 -9.24 0.42 12.35
CA ASP A 46 -10.03 1.38 11.58
C ASP A 46 -9.38 2.78 11.60
N ALA A 47 -9.41 3.47 10.46
CA ALA A 47 -8.77 4.77 10.29
C ALA A 47 -9.49 5.89 11.08
N GLY A 48 -10.74 5.67 11.48
CA GLY A 48 -11.60 6.67 12.09
C GLY A 48 -12.19 7.63 11.06
N TRP A 49 -13.30 8.27 11.43
CA TRP A 49 -14.02 9.23 10.59
C TRP A 49 -13.15 10.44 10.22
N MET A 50 -12.27 10.85 11.13
CA MET A 50 -11.37 11.99 10.96
C MET A 50 -9.96 11.55 10.54
N ARG A 51 -9.78 10.27 10.18
CA ARG A 51 -8.52 9.68 9.74
C ARG A 51 -7.43 9.68 10.82
N GLU A 52 -7.81 9.80 12.09
CA GLU A 52 -6.93 9.90 13.25
C GLU A 52 -6.01 8.67 13.44
N ASN A 53 -6.43 7.51 12.92
CA ASN A 53 -5.67 6.27 12.98
C ASN A 53 -5.11 5.86 11.62
N MET A 54 -5.29 6.69 10.58
CA MET A 54 -4.84 6.36 9.24
C MET A 54 -3.31 6.33 9.18
N SER A 55 -2.74 5.19 8.81
CA SER A 55 -1.30 5.05 8.62
C SER A 55 -0.79 6.07 7.60
N LYS A 56 0.47 6.52 7.73
CA LYS A 56 1.17 7.28 6.67
C LYS A 56 1.53 6.41 5.45
N ASN A 57 1.52 5.09 5.64
CA ASN A 57 1.87 4.12 4.61
C ASN A 57 0.63 3.73 3.78
N ARG A 58 0.84 3.23 2.57
CA ARG A 58 -0.24 2.89 1.62
C ARG A 58 -0.06 1.48 1.07
N LEU A 59 -1.18 0.83 0.79
CA LEU A 59 -1.26 -0.43 0.08
C LEU A 59 -2.21 -0.24 -1.10
N ALA A 60 -1.77 -0.61 -2.30
CA ALA A 60 -2.59 -0.74 -3.48
C ALA A 60 -2.48 -2.16 -4.02
N ILE A 61 -3.63 -2.81 -4.21
CA ILE A 61 -3.77 -4.08 -4.93
C ILE A 61 -4.56 -3.74 -6.19
N LEU A 62 -3.89 -3.84 -7.33
CA LEU A 62 -4.41 -3.41 -8.62
C LEU A 62 -5.13 -4.57 -9.31
N PRO A 63 -6.34 -4.37 -9.85
CA PRO A 63 -7.09 -5.43 -10.50
C PRO A 63 -6.48 -5.83 -11.84
N ASP A 64 -6.69 -7.09 -12.23
CA ASP A 64 -6.35 -7.63 -13.56
C ASP A 64 -4.85 -7.53 -13.90
N LEU A 65 -3.99 -7.75 -12.90
CA LEU A 65 -2.54 -7.75 -13.09
C LEU A 65 -1.88 -8.97 -12.47
N THR A 66 -1.06 -9.67 -13.28
CA THR A 66 -0.12 -10.68 -12.79
C THR A 66 1.27 -10.09 -12.55
N HIS A 67 2.15 -10.86 -11.92
CA HIS A 67 3.56 -10.49 -11.75
C HIS A 67 4.27 -10.12 -13.06
N TYR A 68 3.83 -10.73 -14.16
CA TYR A 68 4.53 -10.66 -15.44
C TYR A 68 4.17 -9.42 -16.26
N GLU A 69 3.11 -8.70 -15.91
CA GLU A 69 2.70 -7.47 -16.61
C GLU A 69 2.52 -6.26 -15.69
N THR A 70 2.55 -6.44 -14.37
CA THR A 70 2.39 -5.34 -13.39
C THR A 70 3.37 -4.20 -13.67
N PHE A 71 4.64 -4.49 -13.99
CA PHE A 71 5.66 -3.47 -14.24
C PHE A 71 5.40 -2.61 -15.49
N ALA A 72 4.63 -3.12 -16.45
CA ALA A 72 4.27 -2.42 -17.68
C ALA A 72 2.92 -1.68 -17.57
N SER A 73 2.17 -1.93 -16.50
CA SER A 73 0.84 -1.33 -16.32
C SER A 73 0.95 0.16 -16.02
N PRO A 74 0.26 1.03 -16.79
CA PRO A 74 0.21 2.46 -16.49
C PRO A 74 -0.49 2.75 -15.15
N LEU A 75 -1.27 1.81 -14.61
CA LEU A 75 -1.89 1.94 -13.29
C LEU A 75 -0.84 2.02 -12.19
N VAL A 76 0.28 1.31 -12.30
CA VAL A 76 1.37 1.38 -11.30
C VAL A 76 1.91 2.80 -11.21
N ALA A 77 2.25 3.40 -12.35
CA ALA A 77 2.73 4.78 -12.40
C ALA A 77 1.67 5.77 -11.89
N THR A 78 0.43 5.62 -12.35
CA THR A 78 -0.71 6.47 -11.94
C THR A 78 -0.87 6.46 -10.42
N VAL A 79 -0.90 5.28 -9.82
CA VAL A 79 -1.11 5.08 -8.38
C VAL A 79 0.10 5.55 -7.58
N ALA A 80 1.33 5.24 -8.02
CA ALA A 80 2.54 5.72 -7.37
C ALA A 80 2.61 7.26 -7.32
N MET A 81 2.21 7.95 -8.40
CA MET A 81 2.20 9.41 -8.44
C MET A 81 1.22 10.01 -7.43
N THR A 82 0.09 9.36 -7.13
CA THR A 82 -0.83 9.84 -6.07
C THR A 82 -0.16 9.91 -4.69
N PHE A 83 0.86 9.08 -4.47
CA PHE A 83 1.63 9.04 -3.23
C PHE A 83 2.83 10.01 -3.28
N LEU A 84 3.55 10.03 -4.39
CA LEU A 84 4.74 10.89 -4.56
C LEU A 84 4.39 12.38 -4.62
N ASP A 85 3.23 12.76 -5.17
CA ASP A 85 2.77 14.16 -5.25
C ASP A 85 2.23 14.70 -3.90
N GLY A 86 2.77 14.24 -2.78
CA GLY A 86 2.38 14.66 -1.43
C GLY A 86 1.32 13.80 -0.75
N GLY A 87 0.83 12.73 -1.39
CA GLY A 87 -0.12 11.79 -0.81
C GLY A 87 -1.48 12.40 -0.45
N GLY A 88 -2.46 11.56 -0.10
CA GLY A 88 -3.63 12.01 0.67
C GLY A 88 -4.65 12.91 -0.03
N LYS A 89 -4.64 13.01 -1.36
CA LYS A 89 -5.61 13.83 -2.14
C LYS A 89 -7.04 13.28 -2.18
N ALA A 90 -7.28 12.10 -1.61
CA ALA A 90 -8.63 11.56 -1.49
C ALA A 90 -9.46 12.48 -0.59
N PRO A 91 -10.64 12.97 -1.04
CA PRO A 91 -11.47 13.84 -0.22
C PRO A 91 -11.78 13.15 1.11
N ASN A 92 -11.66 13.87 2.22
CA ASN A 92 -12.04 13.32 3.51
C ASN A 92 -13.55 13.48 3.73
N TRP A 93 -14.13 12.59 4.55
CA TRP A 93 -15.58 12.60 4.81
C TRP A 93 -16.06 13.93 5.40
N ALA A 94 -15.33 14.50 6.35
CA ALA A 94 -15.67 15.76 6.99
C ALA A 94 -15.77 16.94 5.99
N GLU A 95 -14.90 16.99 4.99
CA GLU A 95 -14.92 17.96 3.90
C GLU A 95 -16.10 17.75 2.95
N GLN A 96 -16.55 16.51 2.78
CA GLN A 96 -17.68 16.18 1.90
C GLN A 96 -19.02 16.58 2.51
N VAL A 97 -19.20 16.41 3.83
CA VAL A 97 -20.46 16.71 4.53
C VAL A 97 -20.54 18.12 5.10
N GLY A 98 -19.40 18.84 5.17
CA GLY A 98 -19.34 20.25 5.58
C GLY A 98 -19.58 21.25 4.45
N LYS A 99 -19.86 20.77 3.23
CA LYS A 99 -20.35 21.55 2.08
C LYS A 99 -21.83 21.29 1.88
#